data_AF-A0A2D8M1S3-F1
#
_entry.id   AF-A0A2D8M1S3-F1
#
_cell.length_a   1.000
_cell.length_b   1.000
_cell.length_c   1.000
_cell.angle_alpha   90.00
_cell.angle_beta   90.00
_cell.angle_gamma   90.00
#
_symmetry.space_group_name_H-M   'P 1'
#
loop_
_entity.id
_entity.type
_entity.pdbx_description
1 polymer ?
#
loop_
_entity_poly.entity_id
_entity_poly.type
_entity_poly.pdbx_seq_one_letter_code
_entity_poly.pdbx_strand_id
1 'polypeptide(L)'
;MAYRRVGNDFMDEEEYEFHAIGVWSFWVFIAAAFFTGYNIQEFIPDEWPKWARFASTIIPAVIVGGILGALGIFIRIAFFFALTWGVIGLVLYWIWQSI
;
A
#
# COMPACT_ATOMS: atom_id res chain seq x y z
N MET A 1 -10.42 1.91 -30.52
CA MET A 1 -10.15 1.84 -29.07
C MET A 1 -9.96 0.36 -28.75
N ALA A 2 -8.91 0.00 -28.02
CA ALA A 2 -8.57 -1.40 -27.78
C ALA A 2 -9.11 -1.82 -26.41
N TYR A 3 -10.12 -2.68 -26.41
CA TYR A 3 -10.68 -3.22 -25.17
C TYR A 3 -9.69 -4.16 -24.49
N ARG A 4 -9.48 -3.99 -23.19
CA ARG A 4 -8.69 -4.91 -22.36
C ARG A 4 -9.63 -5.87 -21.64
N ARG A 5 -9.36 -7.17 -21.75
CA ARG A 5 -10.12 -8.19 -21.02
C ARG A 5 -9.57 -8.32 -19.60
N VAL A 6 -10.41 -8.08 -18.60
CA VAL A 6 -10.10 -8.30 -17.17
C VAL A 6 -11.14 -9.27 -16.60
N GLY A 7 -10.73 -10.52 -16.36
CA GLY A 7 -11.65 -11.58 -15.96
C GLY A 7 -12.69 -11.89 -17.03
N ASN A 8 -13.96 -11.66 -16.70
CA ASN A 8 -15.10 -11.88 -17.60
C ASN A 8 -15.57 -10.61 -18.31
N ASP A 9 -15.03 -9.44 -17.97
CA ASP A 9 -15.43 -8.15 -18.55
C ASP A 9 -14.40 -7.63 -19.55
N PHE A 10 -14.91 -6.84 -20.51
CA PHE A 10 -14.11 -6.06 -21.45
C PHE A 10 -14.20 -4.60 -21.05
N MET A 11 -13.06 -4.01 -20.67
CA MET A 11 -12.98 -2.63 -20.21
C MET A 11 -12.33 -1.77 -21.29
N ASP A 12 -12.83 -0.56 -21.45
CA ASP A 12 -12.10 0.48 -22.17
C ASP A 12 -10.91 0.98 -21.33
N GLU A 13 -10.00 1.72 -21.95
CA GLU A 13 -8.71 2.09 -21.33
C GLU A 13 -8.88 2.91 -20.04
N GLU A 14 -9.84 3.85 -20.01
CA GLU A 14 -10.14 4.66 -18.84
C GLU A 14 -10.71 3.82 -17.67
N GLU A 15 -11.62 2.88 -17.98
CA GLU A 15 -12.17 1.94 -16.99
C GLU A 15 -11.07 1.04 -16.42
N TYR A 16 -10.14 0.60 -17.27
CA TYR A 16 -9.00 -0.19 -16.85
C TYR A 16 -8.07 0.59 -15.90
N GLU A 17 -7.80 1.86 -16.19
CA GLU A 17 -6.98 2.70 -15.31
C GLU A 17 -7.64 2.92 -13.94
N PHE A 18 -8.94 3.19 -13.92
CA PHE A 18 -9.71 3.31 -12.68
C PHE A 18 -9.71 2.00 -11.89
N HIS A 19 -9.89 0.87 -12.56
CA HIS A 19 -9.81 -0.45 -11.92
C HIS A 19 -8.41 -0.70 -11.35
N ALA A 20 -7.35 -0.42 -12.12
CA ALA A 20 -5.98 -0.65 -11.71
C ALA A 20 -5.57 0.22 -10.50
N ILE A 21 -6.00 1.49 -10.45
CA ILE A 21 -5.75 2.33 -9.28
C ILE A 21 -6.56 1.86 -8.07
N GLY A 22 -7.80 1.39 -8.27
CA GLY A 22 -8.62 0.81 -7.21
C GLY A 22 -7.97 -0.42 -6.58
N VAL A 23 -7.47 -1.35 -7.39
CA VAL A 23 -6.75 -2.54 -6.93
C VAL A 23 -5.47 -2.15 -6.18
N TRP A 24 -4.71 -1.17 -6.68
CA TRP A 24 -3.52 -0.67 -6.00
C TRP A 24 -3.87 -0.08 -4.61
N SER A 25 -4.84 0.82 -4.56
CA SER A 25 -5.31 1.45 -3.33
C SER A 25 -5.82 0.43 -2.30
N PHE A 26 -6.47 -0.64 -2.76
CA PHE A 26 -6.89 -1.74 -1.89
C PHE A 26 -5.71 -2.48 -1.26
N TRP A 27 -4.65 -2.77 -2.03
CA TRP A 27 -3.45 -3.39 -1.48
C TRP A 27 -2.70 -2.47 -0.52
N VAL A 28 -2.65 -1.17 -0.82
CA VAL A 28 -2.11 -0.16 0.10
C VAL A 28 -2.90 -0.15 1.40
N PHE A 29 -4.24 -0.19 1.33
CA PHE A 29 -5.11 -0.29 2.50
C PHE A 29 -4.77 -1.51 3.36
N ILE A 30 -4.67 -2.70 2.74
CA ILE A 30 -4.35 -3.94 3.46
C ILE A 30 -2.98 -3.82 4.14
N ALA A 31 -1.95 -3.42 3.39
CA ALA A 31 -0.58 -3.35 3.91
C ALA A 31 -0.48 -2.35 5.08
N ALA A 32 -1.09 -1.17 4.92
CA ALA A 32 -1.15 -0.15 5.95
C ALA A 32 -1.91 -0.63 7.20
N ALA A 33 -3.06 -1.26 7.03
CA ALA A 33 -3.85 -1.77 8.15
C ALA A 33 -3.08 -2.82 8.96
N PHE A 34 -2.43 -3.78 8.28
CA PHE A 34 -1.60 -4.77 8.97
C PHE A 34 -0.41 -4.14 9.67
N PHE A 35 0.28 -3.20 9.01
CA PHE A 35 1.41 -2.51 9.60
C PHE A 35 1.01 -1.72 10.85
N THR A 36 -0.08 -0.95 10.77
CA THR A 36 -0.60 -0.20 11.92
C THR A 36 -1.05 -1.13 13.05
N GLY A 37 -1.81 -2.18 12.73
CA GLY A 37 -2.26 -3.15 13.72
C GLY A 37 -1.10 -3.84 14.44
N TYR A 38 -0.06 -4.23 13.70
CA TYR A 38 1.16 -4.83 14.27
C TYR A 38 1.88 -3.88 15.23
N ASN A 39 2.10 -2.62 14.82
CA ASN A 39 2.83 -1.66 15.65
C ASN A 39 2.02 -1.21 16.89
N ILE A 40 0.69 -1.13 16.79
CA ILE A 40 -0.16 -0.72 17.91
C ILE A 40 -0.19 -1.75 19.03
N GLN A 41 0.03 -3.03 18.74
CA GLN A 41 -0.03 -4.09 19.77
C GLN A 41 0.99 -3.89 20.90
N GLU A 42 2.14 -3.28 20.63
CA GLU A 42 3.15 -2.98 21.65
C GLU A 42 2.64 -2.00 22.73
N PHE A 43 1.68 -1.15 22.37
CA PHE A 43 1.13 -0.12 23.26
C PHE A 43 -0.15 -0.57 24.00
N ILE A 44 -0.66 -1.78 23.73
CA ILE A 44 -1.90 -2.28 24.33
C ILE A 44 -1.58 -3.09 25.59
N PRO A 45 -2.08 -2.70 26.78
CA PRO A 45 -1.86 -3.45 28.01
C PRO A 45 -2.45 -4.87 27.95
N ASP A 46 -1.72 -5.84 28.49
CA ASP A 46 -2.15 -7.24 28.48
C ASP A 46 -3.35 -7.53 29.39
N GLU A 47 -3.52 -6.72 30.44
CA GLU A 47 -4.61 -6.79 31.41
C GLU A 47 -5.98 -6.40 30.84
N TRP A 48 -6.02 -5.81 29.65
CA TRP A 48 -7.28 -5.44 29.01
C TRP A 48 -8.09 -6.66 28.57
N PRO A 49 -9.43 -6.60 28.67
CA PRO A 49 -10.31 -7.61 28.10
C PRO A 49 -10.02 -7.86 26.61
N LYS A 50 -10.11 -9.11 26.15
CA LYS A 50 -9.81 -9.49 24.76
C LYS A 50 -10.54 -8.62 23.72
N TRP A 51 -11.80 -8.30 23.99
CA TRP A 51 -12.60 -7.46 23.10
C TRP A 51 -12.06 -6.02 23.00
N ALA A 52 -11.56 -5.46 24.10
CA ALA A 52 -11.01 -4.11 24.12
C ALA A 52 -9.68 -4.05 23.36
N ARG A 53 -8.82 -5.06 23.54
CA ARG A 53 -7.55 -5.21 22.78
C ARG A 53 -7.78 -5.36 21.28
N PHE A 54 -8.80 -6.14 20.91
CA PHE A 54 -9.19 -6.32 19.52
C PHE A 54 -9.70 -5.01 18.90
N ALA A 55 -10.61 -4.32 19.59
CA ALA A 55 -11.16 -3.05 19.12
C ALA A 55 -10.09 -1.96 19.00
N SER A 56 -9.19 -1.84 19.99
CA SER A 56 -8.10 -0.88 19.99
C SER A 56 -7.03 -1.16 18.92
N THR A 57 -6.96 -2.38 18.40
CA THR A 57 -6.08 -2.72 17.28
C THR A 57 -6.77 -2.47 15.93
N ILE A 58 -7.99 -2.97 15.77
CA ILE A 58 -8.67 -3.00 14.47
C ILE A 58 -9.20 -1.64 14.06
N ILE A 59 -9.80 -0.88 14.98
CA ILE A 59 -10.39 0.41 14.63
C ILE A 59 -9.30 1.36 14.09
N PRO A 60 -8.15 1.54 14.76
CA PRO A 60 -7.08 2.37 14.20
C PRO A 60 -6.47 1.79 12.93
N ALA A 61 -6.28 0.47 12.85
CA ALA A 61 -5.74 -0.19 11.65
C ALA A 61 -6.60 0.08 10.41
N VAL A 62 -7.92 -0.06 10.53
CA VAL A 62 -8.87 0.20 9.43
C VAL A 62 -8.88 1.69 9.08
N ILE A 63 -8.83 2.59 10.07
CA ILE A 63 -8.80 4.05 9.81
C ILE A 63 -7.53 4.44 9.06
N VAL A 64 -6.35 4.03 9.57
CA VAL A 64 -5.07 4.37 8.94
C VAL A 64 -4.94 3.71 7.57
N GLY A 65 -5.35 2.44 7.46
CA GLY A 65 -5.43 1.75 6.19
C GLY A 65 -6.32 2.50 5.20
N GLY A 66 -7.49 2.97 5.63
CA GLY A 66 -8.44 3.72 4.79
C GLY A 66 -7.86 5.04 4.29
N ILE A 67 -7.20 5.78 5.18
CA ILE A 67 -6.54 7.05 4.83
C ILE A 67 -5.42 6.82 3.81
N LEU A 68 -4.55 5.83 4.05
CA LEU A 68 -3.44 5.53 3.14
C LEU A 68 -3.93 4.94 1.81
N GLY A 69 -4.96 4.08 1.84
CA GLY A 69 -5.61 3.57 0.63
C GLY A 69 -6.20 4.68 -0.24
N ALA A 70 -6.84 5.69 0.37
CA ALA A 70 -7.35 6.86 -0.35
C ALA A 70 -6.22 7.68 -1.00
N LEU A 71 -5.04 7.71 -0.38
CA LEU A 71 -3.83 8.34 -0.93
C LEU A 71 -3.05 7.41 -1.88
N GLY A 72 -3.65 6.30 -2.31
CA GLY A 72 -2.98 5.26 -3.10
C GLY A 72 -2.27 5.77 -4.35
N ILE A 73 -2.81 6.78 -5.03
CA ILE A 73 -2.16 7.37 -6.22
C ILE A 73 -0.85 8.08 -5.89
N PHE A 74 -0.80 8.84 -4.80
CA PHE A 74 0.42 9.51 -4.34
C PHE A 74 1.46 8.49 -3.90
N ILE A 75 1.01 7.44 -3.20
CA ILE A 75 1.87 6.34 -2.77
C ILE A 75 2.42 5.58 -3.98
N ARG A 76 1.61 5.35 -5.02
CA ARG A 76 2.05 4.72 -6.27
C ARG A 76 3.17 5.52 -6.92
N ILE A 77 2.99 6.83 -7.06
CA ILE A 77 3.99 7.73 -7.66
C ILE A 77 5.27 7.71 -6.82
N ALA A 78 5.17 7.88 -5.50
CA ALA A 78 6.32 7.86 -4.61
C ALA A 78 7.07 6.52 -4.65
N PHE A 79 6.35 5.40 -4.70
CA PHE A 79 6.93 4.06 -4.79
C PHE A 79 7.75 3.87 -6.07
N PHE A 80 7.19 4.18 -7.24
CA PHE A 80 7.92 4.05 -8.50
C PHE A 80 9.07 5.04 -8.62
N PHE A 81 8.92 6.25 -8.07
CA PHE A 81 10.00 7.23 -8.01
C PHE A 81 11.16 6.71 -7.15
N ALA A 82 10.87 6.23 -5.94
CA ALA A 82 11.85 5.66 -5.03
C ALA A 82 12.55 4.43 -5.64
N LEU A 83 11.80 3.55 -6.31
CA LEU A 83 12.36 2.38 -6.99
C LEU A 83 13.33 2.80 -8.11
N THR A 84 12.94 3.76 -8.95
CA THR A 84 13.78 4.25 -10.05
C THR A 84 15.08 4.86 -9.54
N TRP A 85 14.99 5.76 -8.55
CA TRP A 85 16.18 6.38 -7.95
C TRP A 85 17.02 5.38 -7.17
N GLY A 86 16.40 4.39 -6.53
CA GLY A 86 17.11 3.30 -5.87
C GLY A 86 17.98 2.51 -6.85
N VAL A 87 17.44 2.15 -8.01
CA VAL A 87 18.22 1.46 -9.06
C VAL A 87 19.38 2.33 -9.55
N ILE A 88 19.14 3.60 -9.87
CA ILE A 88 20.19 4.53 -10.33
C ILE A 88 21.28 4.65 -9.26
N GLY A 89 20.90 4.83 -8.00
CA GLY A 89 21.83 4.94 -6.87
C GLY A 89 22.67 3.67 -6.69
N LEU A 90 22.08 2.49 -6.82
CA LEU A 90 22.80 1.21 -6.74
C LEU A 90 23.82 1.07 -7.88
N VAL A 91 23.47 1.44 -9.12
CA VAL A 91 24.39 1.41 -10.26
C VAL A 91 25.55 2.37 -10.05
N LEU A 92 25.28 3.60 -9.63
CA LEU A 92 26.32 4.60 -9.35
C LEU A 92 27.25 4.16 -8.22
N TYR A 93 26.68 3.59 -7.15
CA TYR A 93 27.46 3.02 -6.06
C TYR A 93 28.36 1.89 -6.56
N TRP A 94 27.84 0.99 -7.39
CA TRP A 94 28.64 -0.11 -7.95
C TRP A 94 29.78 0.39 -8.84
N ILE A 95 29.51 1.38 -9.71
CA ILE A 95 30.54 2.02 -10.53
C ILE A 95 31.62 2.65 -9.65
N TRP A 96 31.22 3.38 -8.61
CA TRP A 96 32.16 4.03 -7.69
C TRP A 96 33.08 3.03 -6.97
N GLN A 97 32.56 1.87 -6.57
CA GLN A 97 33.37 0.82 -5.93
C GLN A 97 34.28 0.07 -6.92
N SER A 98 34.00 0.17 -8.22
CA SER A 98 34.78 -0.50 -9.28
C SER A 98 35.92 0.35 -9.86
N ILE A 99 36.02 1.62 -9.45
CA ILE A 99 37.10 2.57 -9.79
C ILE A 99 38.09 2.60 -8.63
#